data_AF-A0A940C970-F1
#
_entry.id   AF-A0A940C970-F1
#
_cell.length_a   1.000
_cell.length_b   1.000
_cell.length_c   1.000
_cell.angle_alpha   90.00
_cell.angle_beta   90.00
_cell.angle_gamma   90.00
#
_symmetry.space_group_name_H-M   'P 1'
#
loop_
_entity.id
_entity.type
_entity.pdbx_description
1 polymer ?
#
loop_
_entity_poly.entity_id
_entity_poly.type
_entity_poly.pdbx_seq_one_letter_code
_entity_poly.pdbx_strand_id
1 'polypeptide(L)'
;MKKILALLLALALACVALSGCGGKPASADVAALSFSEATSIDAIRALNGKKVTIVGYMATLSPVSGKYMYLMNMPYQSCPFCVPNTTQLANTMAVYAPEGKTFTFTDQAVRVTGVMQTGDYTDEYGYVYNYRIVDASYEAVDLSTVSENYALWQTIASDGIVGEINAMFDYLYFLCQWTEYALTYTDENGESQTVSMYPGDVKIYLADDSVYGYADKSAEDYFPGLVARLKAISETELDDLVQIVEDAKAVETYALSELYEERYTYDREKDRFDLTNSEELYNRWYAVYVRFSEWLAKWQL
;
A
#
# COMPACT_ATOMS: atom_id res chain seq x y z
N MET A 1 -35.42 -90.00 -16.91
CA MET A 1 -35.27 -88.61 -17.40
C MET A 1 -34.90 -87.77 -16.19
N LYS A 2 -33.83 -87.00 -16.05
CA LYS A 2 -32.74 -86.52 -16.89
C LYS A 2 -31.59 -86.15 -15.91
N LYS A 3 -30.37 -86.55 -16.24
CA LYS A 3 -29.14 -85.71 -16.27
C LYS A 3 -28.83 -84.91 -15.00
N ILE A 4 -27.82 -85.26 -14.21
CA ILE A 4 -26.40 -84.91 -14.48
C ILE A 4 -26.31 -83.61 -15.29
N LEU A 5 -26.25 -82.47 -14.61
CA LEU A 5 -25.79 -81.22 -15.22
C LEU A 5 -25.08 -80.36 -14.15
N ALA A 6 -23.97 -80.91 -13.66
CA ALA A 6 -22.82 -80.10 -13.31
C ALA A 6 -22.11 -79.72 -14.61
N LEU A 7 -21.45 -78.55 -14.63
CA LEU A 7 -20.71 -77.94 -15.74
C LEU A 7 -21.57 -77.43 -16.91
N LEU A 8 -21.71 -76.09 -16.95
CA LEU A 8 -21.69 -75.20 -18.13
C LEU A 8 -22.66 -74.02 -17.94
N LEU A 9 -22.26 -73.07 -17.09
CA LEU A 9 -22.53 -71.65 -17.29
C LEU A 9 -21.24 -70.93 -16.86
N ALA A 10 -20.22 -70.93 -17.74
CA ALA A 10 -20.02 -69.84 -18.68
C ALA A 10 -19.85 -68.51 -17.91
N LEU A 11 -18.63 -68.18 -17.48
CA LEU A 11 -17.64 -67.54 -18.36
C LEU A 11 -18.20 -66.22 -18.94
N ALA A 12 -18.53 -65.28 -18.06
CA ALA A 12 -18.73 -63.86 -18.38
C ALA A 12 -18.68 -63.03 -17.08
N LEU A 13 -17.56 -63.07 -16.34
CA LEU A 13 -17.30 -62.07 -15.30
C LEU A 13 -15.78 -61.78 -15.19
N ALA A 14 -15.19 -61.53 -16.35
CA ALA A 14 -13.87 -60.94 -16.48
C ALA A 14 -13.94 -59.96 -17.66
N CYS A 15 -14.46 -58.76 -17.39
CA CYS A 15 -14.21 -57.57 -18.21
C CYS A 15 -14.62 -56.32 -17.43
N VAL A 16 -13.60 -55.48 -17.18
CA VAL A 16 -13.67 -54.03 -17.01
C VAL A 16 -14.32 -53.50 -15.71
N ALA A 17 -13.49 -53.37 -14.68
CA ALA A 17 -13.59 -52.28 -13.71
C ALA A 17 -12.20 -51.64 -13.50
N LEU A 18 -11.58 -51.21 -14.62
CA LEU A 18 -10.63 -50.10 -14.61
C LEU A 18 -11.47 -48.85 -14.83
N SER A 19 -11.74 -48.10 -13.76
CA SER A 19 -12.01 -46.65 -13.77
C SER A 19 -12.51 -46.23 -12.40
N GLY A 20 -11.76 -45.34 -11.76
CA GLY A 20 -12.17 -44.75 -10.49
C GLY A 20 -11.01 -44.52 -9.54
N CYS A 21 -9.87 -44.03 -10.04
CA CYS A 21 -9.01 -43.18 -9.24
C CYS A 21 -9.87 -42.03 -8.72
N GLY A 22 -10.43 -42.19 -7.53
CA GLY A 22 -10.92 -41.10 -6.70
C GLY A 22 -9.71 -40.31 -6.23
N GLY A 23 -9.06 -39.62 -7.18
CA GLY A 23 -8.17 -38.53 -6.86
C GLY A 23 -9.01 -37.52 -6.08
N LYS A 24 -8.80 -37.47 -4.76
CA LYS A 24 -8.80 -36.16 -4.12
C LYS A 24 -7.89 -35.30 -5.00
N PRO A 25 -8.30 -34.11 -5.46
CA PRO A 25 -7.31 -33.21 -6.03
C PRO A 25 -6.22 -33.13 -4.98
N ALA A 26 -5.00 -33.49 -5.37
CA ALA A 26 -3.83 -33.15 -4.59
C ALA A 26 -3.99 -31.66 -4.31
N SER A 27 -4.21 -31.30 -3.05
CA SER A 27 -3.80 -29.98 -2.59
C SER A 27 -2.34 -29.94 -2.95
N ALA A 28 -2.01 -29.37 -4.11
CA ALA A 28 -0.64 -29.10 -4.47
C ALA A 28 -0.05 -28.40 -3.25
N ASP A 29 1.02 -28.95 -2.67
CA ASP A 29 1.63 -28.42 -1.45
C ASP A 29 1.93 -26.93 -1.67
N VAL A 30 1.03 -26.07 -1.17
CA VAL A 30 1.21 -24.62 -1.24
C VAL A 30 2.12 -24.28 -0.07
N ALA A 31 3.33 -23.82 -0.38
CA ALA A 31 4.25 -23.40 0.67
C ALA A 31 3.80 -22.04 1.23
N ALA A 32 3.48 -22.01 2.52
CA ALA A 32 3.22 -20.76 3.22
C ALA A 32 4.56 -20.01 3.43
N LEU A 33 4.54 -18.72 3.18
CA LEU A 33 5.64 -17.78 3.32
C LEU A 33 5.21 -16.66 4.26
N SER A 34 6.14 -16.23 5.11
CA SER A 34 6.10 -14.94 5.80
C SER A 34 7.22 -14.02 5.30
N PHE A 35 7.08 -12.71 5.50
CA PHE A 35 8.16 -11.76 5.22
C PHE A 35 9.44 -12.08 6.01
N SER A 36 9.29 -12.62 7.24
CA SER A 36 10.43 -13.05 8.07
C SER A 36 11.22 -14.23 7.46
N GLU A 37 10.52 -15.22 6.88
CA GLU A 37 11.14 -16.38 6.23
C GLU A 37 11.66 -16.05 4.84
N ALA A 38 10.98 -15.14 4.14
CA ALA A 38 11.45 -14.59 2.88
C ALA A 38 12.85 -13.98 3.05
N THR A 39 13.15 -13.45 4.26
CA THR A 39 14.45 -13.49 4.95
C THR A 39 15.69 -13.94 4.15
N SER A 40 15.64 -15.22 3.81
CA SER A 40 16.75 -15.99 3.27
C SER A 40 16.61 -16.19 1.77
N ILE A 41 17.58 -15.68 1.01
CA ILE A 41 17.69 -15.92 -0.44
C ILE A 41 17.69 -17.42 -0.77
N ASP A 42 18.31 -18.26 0.07
CA ASP A 42 18.34 -19.70 -0.16
C ASP A 42 16.99 -20.36 0.09
N ALA A 43 16.21 -19.86 1.07
CA ALA A 43 14.83 -20.30 1.29
C ALA A 43 13.94 -19.92 0.10
N ILE A 44 14.08 -18.70 -0.43
CA ILE A 44 13.35 -18.23 -1.62
C ILE A 44 13.74 -19.04 -2.86
N ARG A 45 15.03 -19.30 -3.09
CA ARG A 45 15.50 -20.15 -4.20
C ARG A 45 14.96 -21.58 -4.12
N ALA A 46 14.83 -22.14 -2.92
CA ALA A 46 14.24 -23.47 -2.72
C ALA A 46 12.74 -23.54 -3.08
N LEU A 47 12.08 -22.39 -3.21
CA LEU A 47 10.68 -22.25 -3.61
C LEU A 47 10.49 -21.92 -5.09
N ASN A 48 11.57 -21.71 -5.85
CA ASN A 48 11.48 -21.40 -7.27
C ASN A 48 10.66 -22.45 -8.04
N GLY A 49 9.68 -22.00 -8.82
CA GLY A 49 8.73 -22.83 -9.57
C GLY A 49 7.62 -23.47 -8.73
N LYS A 50 7.59 -23.26 -7.41
CA LYS A 50 6.55 -23.82 -6.52
C LYS A 50 5.42 -22.83 -6.32
N LYS A 51 4.23 -23.37 -6.03
CA LYS A 51 3.08 -22.59 -5.60
C LYS A 51 3.30 -22.14 -4.15
N VAL A 52 3.17 -20.85 -3.90
CA VAL A 52 3.38 -20.22 -2.60
C VAL A 52 2.16 -19.40 -2.18
N THR A 53 2.02 -19.18 -0.88
CA THR A 53 1.09 -18.20 -0.34
C THR A 53 1.76 -17.29 0.67
N ILE A 54 1.46 -16.00 0.63
CA ILE A 54 1.99 -14.99 1.55
C ILE A 54 0.89 -13.99 1.90
N VAL A 55 0.88 -13.52 3.14
CA VAL A 55 -0.04 -12.47 3.62
C VAL A 55 0.72 -11.16 3.71
N GLY A 56 0.13 -10.08 3.23
CA GLY A 56 0.71 -8.74 3.30
C GLY A 56 -0.30 -7.66 2.88
N TYR A 57 0.18 -6.43 2.72
CA TYR A 57 -0.58 -5.26 2.31
C TYR A 57 -0.20 -4.84 0.89
N MET A 58 -1.14 -4.29 0.12
CA MET A 58 -0.79 -3.72 -1.17
C MET A 58 -0.11 -2.36 -0.97
N ALA A 59 0.97 -2.11 -1.71
CA ALA A 59 1.55 -0.78 -1.80
C ALA A 59 0.55 0.17 -2.49
N THR A 60 0.48 1.39 -1.98
CA THR A 60 -0.37 2.45 -2.53
C THR A 60 0.07 2.86 -3.94
N LEU A 61 1.37 2.72 -4.25
CA LEU A 61 1.94 3.00 -5.58
C LEU A 61 1.82 1.81 -6.55
N SER A 62 0.62 1.25 -6.67
CA SER A 62 0.39 0.20 -7.67
C SER A 62 0.32 0.80 -9.09
N PRO A 63 0.85 0.12 -10.12
CA PRO A 63 0.69 0.49 -11.51
C PRO A 63 -0.74 0.85 -11.86
N VAL A 64 -0.93 1.92 -12.63
CA VAL A 64 -2.23 2.26 -13.24
C VAL A 64 -2.76 1.08 -14.08
N SER A 65 -1.84 0.28 -14.63
CA SER A 65 -2.16 -0.91 -15.41
C SER A 65 -2.74 -2.07 -14.57
N GLY A 66 -2.54 -2.07 -13.25
CA GLY A 66 -2.94 -3.15 -12.34
C GLY A 66 -2.29 -4.51 -12.63
N LYS A 67 -1.30 -4.59 -13.53
CA LYS A 67 -0.67 -5.85 -13.97
C LYS A 67 0.16 -6.51 -12.88
N TYR A 68 0.66 -5.71 -11.95
CA TYR A 68 1.35 -6.18 -10.77
C TYR A 68 1.03 -5.27 -9.59
N MET A 69 1.30 -5.75 -8.40
CA MET A 69 1.28 -4.98 -7.15
C MET A 69 2.62 -5.20 -6.45
N TYR A 70 2.96 -4.27 -5.57
CA TYR A 70 3.93 -4.53 -4.52
C TYR A 70 3.19 -4.99 -3.27
N LEU A 71 3.54 -6.17 -2.78
CA LEU A 71 3.01 -6.70 -1.52
C LEU A 71 4.02 -6.39 -0.41
N MET A 72 3.56 -5.73 0.64
CA MET A 72 4.37 -5.21 1.73
C MET A 72 3.99 -5.84 3.06
N ASN A 73 4.90 -5.78 4.04
CA ASN A 73 4.62 -6.29 5.38
C ASN A 73 3.93 -5.26 6.27
N MET A 74 3.99 -3.98 5.92
CA MET A 74 3.34 -2.88 6.62
C MET A 74 2.33 -2.19 5.71
N PRO A 75 1.21 -1.72 6.27
CA PRO A 75 0.21 -0.98 5.51
C PRO A 75 0.73 0.42 5.13
N TYR A 76 0.27 0.94 3.99
CA TYR A 76 0.57 2.31 3.52
C TYR A 76 2.06 2.66 3.36
N GLN A 77 2.92 1.67 3.18
CA GLN A 77 4.32 1.93 2.82
C GLN A 77 4.39 2.53 1.40
N SER A 78 4.91 3.75 1.32
CA SER A 78 4.98 4.53 0.08
C SER A 78 6.11 4.08 -0.83
N CYS A 79 7.22 3.59 -0.29
CA CYS A 79 8.41 3.31 -1.07
C CYS A 79 8.76 1.83 -1.09
N PRO A 80 8.52 1.11 -2.21
CA PRO A 80 8.82 -0.32 -2.30
C PRO A 80 10.31 -0.65 -2.20
N PHE A 81 11.20 0.32 -2.47
CA PHE A 81 12.65 0.09 -2.57
C PHE A 81 13.52 1.22 -2.00
N CYS A 82 13.07 1.95 -0.97
CA CYS A 82 13.80 3.11 -0.42
C CYS A 82 15.18 2.80 0.20
N VAL A 83 15.69 1.58 0.04
CA VAL A 83 17.12 1.31 0.13
C VAL A 83 17.60 0.60 -1.15
N PRO A 84 18.09 1.35 -2.15
CA PRO A 84 18.76 0.78 -3.31
C PRO A 84 19.99 -0.03 -2.85
N ASN A 85 20.22 -1.20 -3.46
CA ASN A 85 21.43 -2.02 -3.26
C ASN A 85 21.68 -2.52 -1.82
N THR A 86 20.65 -3.03 -1.13
CA THR A 86 20.89 -3.84 0.08
C THR A 86 20.47 -5.28 -0.15
N THR A 87 21.24 -6.21 0.42
CA THR A 87 20.99 -7.66 0.41
C THR A 87 19.99 -8.08 1.49
N GLN A 88 19.40 -7.14 2.22
CA GLN A 88 18.27 -7.41 3.08
C GLN A 88 17.02 -7.47 2.22
N LEU A 89 16.21 -8.47 2.48
CA LEU A 89 14.82 -8.49 2.10
C LEU A 89 14.19 -7.13 2.33
N ALA A 90 13.97 -6.40 1.23
CA ALA A 90 13.03 -5.30 1.25
C ALA A 90 11.70 -5.90 1.69
N ASN A 91 10.99 -5.19 2.56
CA ASN A 91 9.68 -5.54 3.09
C ASN A 91 8.58 -5.55 2.01
N THR A 92 8.91 -6.02 0.81
CA THR A 92 8.25 -5.80 -0.46
C THR A 92 8.47 -7.02 -1.36
N MET A 93 7.40 -7.51 -1.97
CA MET A 93 7.39 -8.59 -2.95
C MET A 93 6.67 -8.11 -4.21
N ALA A 94 7.31 -8.19 -5.37
CA ALA A 94 6.61 -7.96 -6.64
C ALA A 94 5.66 -9.14 -6.92
N VAL A 95 4.39 -8.84 -7.16
CA VAL A 95 3.34 -9.85 -7.41
C VAL A 95 2.66 -9.52 -8.73
N TYR A 96 2.70 -10.44 -9.70
CA TYR A 96 2.14 -10.28 -11.03
C TYR A 96 0.82 -11.05 -11.18
N ALA A 97 -0.18 -10.38 -11.74
CA ALA A 97 -1.42 -11.01 -12.14
C ALA A 97 -1.18 -11.97 -13.31
N PRO A 98 -2.04 -12.99 -13.52
CA PRO A 98 -2.03 -13.79 -14.74
C PRO A 98 -2.19 -12.91 -15.98
N GLU A 99 -1.68 -13.38 -17.11
CA GLU A 99 -1.79 -12.67 -18.39
C GLU A 99 -3.24 -12.24 -18.67
N GLY A 100 -3.44 -10.95 -18.98
CA GLY A 100 -4.77 -10.36 -19.24
C GLY A 100 -5.65 -10.13 -18.00
N LYS A 101 -5.11 -10.28 -16.78
CA LYS A 101 -5.78 -9.94 -15.51
C LYS A 101 -5.13 -8.73 -14.86
N THR A 102 -5.88 -8.10 -13.95
CA THR A 102 -5.44 -6.95 -13.17
C THR A 102 -5.85 -7.11 -11.71
N PHE A 103 -5.12 -6.46 -10.82
CA PHE A 103 -5.50 -6.31 -9.41
C PHE A 103 -6.29 -5.03 -9.19
N THR A 104 -7.09 -5.01 -8.13
CA THR A 104 -7.76 -3.81 -7.63
C THR A 104 -7.20 -3.52 -6.24
N PHE A 105 -6.77 -2.27 -6.03
CA PHE A 105 -6.19 -1.86 -4.76
C PHE A 105 -7.16 -2.10 -3.59
N THR A 106 -6.60 -2.47 -2.44
CA THR A 106 -7.32 -2.56 -1.17
C THR A 106 -6.36 -2.29 -0.01
N ASP A 107 -6.88 -1.61 1.01
CA ASP A 107 -6.18 -1.34 2.27
C ASP A 107 -6.18 -2.53 3.24
N GLN A 108 -6.99 -3.54 2.95
CA GLN A 108 -7.08 -4.74 3.77
C GLN A 108 -5.84 -5.61 3.57
N ALA A 109 -5.51 -6.41 4.59
CA ALA A 109 -4.50 -7.45 4.42
C ALA A 109 -5.00 -8.48 3.39
N VAL A 110 -4.12 -8.89 2.49
CA VAL A 110 -4.44 -9.84 1.43
C VAL A 110 -3.55 -11.06 1.50
N ARG A 111 -4.13 -12.22 1.21
CA ARG A 111 -3.41 -13.46 0.98
C ARG A 111 -3.19 -13.58 -0.50
N VAL A 112 -1.95 -13.44 -0.93
CA VAL A 112 -1.52 -13.72 -2.29
C VAL A 112 -1.24 -15.21 -2.41
N THR A 113 -1.69 -15.80 -3.51
CA THR A 113 -1.34 -17.17 -3.92
C THR A 113 -0.90 -17.15 -5.37
N GLY A 114 0.30 -17.68 -5.66
CA GLY A 114 0.86 -17.71 -7.00
C GLY A 114 2.09 -18.61 -7.10
N VAL A 115 2.89 -18.46 -8.14
CA VAL A 115 4.11 -19.23 -8.38
C VAL A 115 5.33 -18.37 -8.06
N MET A 116 6.21 -18.84 -7.19
CA MET A 116 7.47 -18.16 -6.90
C MET A 116 8.43 -18.29 -8.09
N GLN A 117 8.98 -17.18 -8.54
CA GLN A 117 10.04 -17.13 -9.56
C GLN A 117 11.25 -16.40 -9.00
N THR A 118 12.44 -16.98 -9.21
CA THR A 118 13.72 -16.34 -8.92
C THR A 118 14.50 -16.09 -10.20
N GLY A 119 15.11 -14.91 -10.32
CA GLY A 119 15.84 -14.45 -11.49
C GLY A 119 15.99 -12.93 -11.46
N ASP A 120 16.75 -12.35 -12.38
CA ASP A 120 16.93 -10.89 -12.41
C ASP A 120 15.81 -10.24 -13.21
N TYR A 121 15.02 -9.39 -12.55
CA TYR A 121 13.88 -8.71 -13.15
C TYR A 121 14.03 -7.20 -13.02
N THR A 122 13.40 -6.48 -13.95
CA THR A 122 13.26 -5.03 -13.91
C THR A 122 11.82 -4.68 -14.26
N ASP A 123 11.17 -3.86 -13.45
CA ASP A 123 9.79 -3.42 -13.70
C ASP A 123 9.72 -2.18 -14.61
N GLU A 124 8.50 -1.70 -14.87
CA GLU A 124 8.26 -0.53 -15.72
C GLU A 124 8.71 0.80 -15.10
N TYR A 125 8.92 0.84 -13.79
CA TYR A 125 9.49 1.98 -13.07
C TYR A 125 11.02 1.91 -12.97
N GLY A 126 11.65 0.85 -13.49
CA GLY A 126 13.09 0.65 -13.44
C GLY A 126 13.60 0.02 -12.14
N TYR A 127 12.71 -0.46 -11.26
CA TYR A 127 13.10 -1.18 -10.05
C TYR A 127 13.59 -2.59 -10.38
N VAL A 128 14.71 -2.97 -9.76
CA VAL A 128 15.36 -4.26 -9.98
C VAL A 128 15.15 -5.14 -8.75
N TYR A 129 14.78 -6.40 -8.96
CA TYR A 129 14.60 -7.39 -7.89
C TYR A 129 14.89 -8.81 -8.41
N ASN A 130 15.28 -9.71 -7.50
CA ASN A 130 15.77 -11.06 -7.86
C ASN A 130 14.72 -12.19 -7.69
N TYR A 131 13.50 -11.83 -7.31
CA TYR A 131 12.40 -12.76 -7.10
C TYR A 131 11.04 -12.06 -7.18
N ARG A 132 10.00 -12.82 -7.52
CA ARG A 132 8.61 -12.33 -7.63
C ARG A 132 7.62 -13.48 -7.51
N ILE A 133 6.36 -13.17 -7.25
CA ILE A 133 5.25 -14.12 -7.39
C ILE A 133 4.54 -13.82 -8.70
N VAL A 134 4.30 -14.83 -9.54
CA VAL A 134 3.57 -14.69 -10.81
C VAL A 134 2.32 -15.55 -10.83
N ASP A 135 1.48 -15.36 -11.86
CA ASP A 135 0.20 -16.05 -12.02
C ASP A 135 -0.65 -15.98 -10.74
N ALA A 136 -0.60 -14.82 -10.09
CA ALA A 136 -1.06 -14.67 -8.73
C ALA A 136 -2.51 -14.19 -8.65
N SER A 137 -3.23 -14.71 -7.67
CA SER A 137 -4.51 -14.18 -7.23
C SER A 137 -4.39 -13.73 -5.78
N TYR A 138 -5.25 -12.81 -5.34
CA TYR A 138 -5.34 -12.42 -3.94
C TYR A 138 -6.78 -12.52 -3.44
N GLU A 139 -6.90 -12.69 -2.14
CA GLU A 139 -8.15 -12.60 -1.40
C GLU A 139 -7.91 -11.77 -0.15
N ALA A 140 -8.91 -10.99 0.27
CA ALA A 140 -8.87 -10.34 1.58
C ALA A 140 -8.80 -11.41 2.67
N VAL A 141 -7.94 -11.18 3.67
CA VAL A 141 -7.82 -12.09 4.81
C VAL A 141 -8.58 -11.53 5.98
N ASP A 142 -9.43 -12.35 6.57
CA ASP A 142 -9.95 -12.08 7.91
C ASP A 142 -8.88 -12.42 8.95
N LEU A 143 -8.06 -11.43 9.28
CA LEU A 143 -7.02 -11.56 10.30
C LEU A 143 -7.58 -11.56 11.73
N SER A 144 -8.88 -11.40 11.95
CA SER A 144 -9.49 -11.47 13.29
C SER A 144 -9.28 -12.84 13.96
N THR A 145 -9.07 -13.88 13.15
CA THR A 145 -8.74 -15.24 13.63
C THR A 145 -7.26 -15.40 14.02
N VAL A 146 -6.41 -14.42 13.71
CA VAL A 146 -4.96 -14.42 13.98
C VAL A 146 -4.63 -13.69 15.28
N SER A 147 -5.24 -12.53 15.55
CA SER A 147 -5.20 -11.86 16.86
C SER A 147 -6.28 -10.77 16.99
N GLU A 148 -6.64 -10.38 18.22
CA GLU A 148 -7.56 -9.26 18.49
C GLU A 148 -7.05 -7.93 17.89
N ASN A 149 -5.73 -7.72 17.89
CA ASN A 149 -5.12 -6.53 17.27
C ASN A 149 -5.42 -6.45 15.77
N TYR A 150 -5.40 -7.57 15.04
CA TYR A 150 -5.70 -7.53 13.62
C TYR A 150 -7.18 -7.37 13.29
N ALA A 151 -8.09 -7.72 14.22
CA ALA A 151 -9.51 -7.40 14.08
C ALA A 151 -9.73 -5.88 14.09
N LEU A 152 -9.06 -5.18 15.02
CA LEU A 152 -9.06 -3.71 15.08
C LEU A 152 -8.47 -3.11 13.80
N TRP A 153 -7.31 -3.60 13.33
CA TRP A 153 -6.73 -3.16 12.05
C TRP A 153 -7.70 -3.33 10.88
N GLN A 154 -8.41 -4.46 10.81
CA GLN A 154 -9.35 -4.73 9.73
C GLN A 154 -10.49 -3.70 9.69
N THR A 155 -11.01 -3.29 10.86
CA THR A 155 -12.02 -2.22 10.96
C THR A 155 -11.44 -0.89 10.50
N ILE A 156 -10.22 -0.53 10.94
CA ILE A 156 -9.53 0.70 10.55
C ILE A 156 -9.31 0.76 9.02
N ALA A 157 -8.77 -0.31 8.45
CA ALA A 157 -8.46 -0.39 7.02
C ALA A 157 -9.72 -0.35 6.15
N SER A 158 -10.80 -0.99 6.60
CA SER A 158 -12.06 -1.02 5.86
C SER A 158 -12.81 0.31 5.91
N ASP A 159 -12.58 1.11 6.96
CA ASP A 159 -13.15 2.43 7.08
C ASP A 159 -12.49 3.42 6.09
N GLY A 160 -11.18 3.29 5.83
CA GLY A 160 -10.43 4.19 4.92
C GLY A 160 -9.86 5.44 5.59
N ILE A 161 -9.99 5.58 6.92
CA ILE A 161 -9.43 6.71 7.68
C ILE A 161 -7.91 6.86 7.49
N VAL A 162 -7.19 5.77 7.26
CA VAL A 162 -5.73 5.83 7.09
C VAL A 162 -5.35 6.55 5.79
N GLY A 163 -6.11 6.34 4.72
CA GLY A 163 -5.94 7.09 3.47
C GLY A 163 -6.21 8.58 3.66
N GLU A 164 -7.25 8.92 4.44
CA GLU A 164 -7.57 10.30 4.77
C GLU A 164 -6.47 10.96 5.63
N ILE A 165 -5.90 10.26 6.61
CA ILE A 165 -4.77 10.76 7.42
C ILE A 165 -3.51 10.94 6.57
N ASN A 166 -3.26 10.10 5.57
CA ASN A 166 -2.18 10.34 4.62
C ASN A 166 -2.43 11.62 3.80
N ALA A 167 -3.65 11.81 3.29
CA ALA A 167 -4.02 13.03 2.57
C ALA A 167 -3.91 14.30 3.45
N MET A 168 -4.21 14.19 4.75
CA MET A 168 -3.93 15.24 5.74
C MET A 168 -2.43 15.56 5.80
N PHE A 169 -1.53 14.56 5.83
CA PHE A 169 -0.09 14.82 5.85
C PHE A 169 0.44 15.41 4.55
N ASP A 170 -0.12 15.05 3.39
CA ASP A 170 0.20 15.68 2.10
C ASP A 170 -0.19 17.17 2.11
N TYR A 171 -1.38 17.47 2.63
CA TYR A 171 -1.85 18.84 2.83
C TYR A 171 -0.95 19.64 3.78
N LEU A 172 -0.56 19.07 4.91
CA LEU A 172 0.32 19.75 5.86
C LEU A 172 1.73 19.95 5.29
N TYR A 173 2.24 18.99 4.53
CA TYR A 173 3.53 19.13 3.85
C TYR A 173 3.47 20.28 2.84
N PHE A 174 2.40 20.35 2.05
CA PHE A 174 2.13 21.48 1.17
C PHE A 174 2.16 22.81 1.93
N LEU A 175 1.42 22.94 3.03
CA LEU A 175 1.44 24.16 3.84
C LEU A 175 2.83 24.51 4.38
N CYS A 176 3.60 23.51 4.80
CA CYS A 176 4.90 23.72 5.41
C CYS A 176 6.01 24.00 4.39
N GLN A 177 5.84 23.58 3.13
CA GLN A 177 6.90 23.56 2.11
C GLN A 177 6.43 24.04 0.73
N TRP A 178 5.34 24.82 0.63
CA TRP A 178 4.77 25.26 -0.65
C TRP A 178 5.77 25.99 -1.55
N THR A 179 6.81 26.63 -1.00
CA THR A 179 7.87 27.30 -1.76
C THR A 179 8.74 26.34 -2.60
N GLU A 180 8.71 25.05 -2.29
CA GLU A 180 9.42 24.02 -3.05
C GLU A 180 8.59 23.47 -4.22
N TYR A 181 7.33 23.89 -4.36
CA TYR A 181 6.47 23.49 -5.46
C TYR A 181 6.71 24.40 -6.68
N ALA A 182 6.87 23.78 -7.85
CA ALA A 182 6.99 24.47 -9.12
C ALA A 182 6.26 23.71 -10.22
N LEU A 183 5.68 24.44 -11.17
CA LEU A 183 5.05 23.90 -12.36
C LEU A 183 5.98 24.08 -13.56
N THR A 184 6.31 22.98 -14.23
CA THR A 184 7.02 23.03 -15.52
C THR A 184 6.03 22.82 -16.65
N TYR A 185 6.05 23.72 -17.64
CA TYR A 185 5.23 23.61 -18.86
C TYR A 185 6.04 23.98 -20.09
N THR A 186 5.53 23.61 -21.27
CA THR A 186 6.10 24.04 -22.56
C THR A 186 5.31 25.24 -23.08
N ASP A 187 5.99 26.33 -23.39
CA ASP A 187 5.36 27.53 -23.92
C ASP A 187 5.03 27.42 -25.42
N GLU A 188 4.44 28.49 -25.97
CA GLU A 188 4.06 28.58 -27.38
C GLU A 188 5.24 28.48 -28.36
N ASN A 189 6.47 28.69 -27.90
CA ASN A 189 7.69 28.59 -28.68
C ASN A 189 8.34 27.20 -28.58
N GLY A 190 7.76 26.28 -27.80
CA GLY A 190 8.31 24.96 -27.55
C GLY A 190 9.41 24.95 -26.48
N GLU A 191 9.58 26.04 -25.74
CA GLU A 191 10.58 26.14 -24.67
C GLU A 191 9.98 25.69 -23.33
N SER A 192 10.78 25.03 -22.51
CA SER A 192 10.36 24.60 -21.17
C SER A 192 10.50 25.76 -20.19
N GLN A 193 9.39 26.15 -19.59
CA GLN A 193 9.30 27.16 -18.55
C GLN A 193 9.02 26.49 -17.21
N THR A 194 9.58 27.03 -16.13
CA THR A 194 9.28 26.58 -14.76
C THR A 194 8.86 27.78 -13.93
N VAL A 195 7.69 27.68 -13.29
CA VAL A 195 7.11 28.72 -12.45
C VAL A 195 6.97 28.19 -11.04
N SER A 196 7.66 28.84 -10.09
CA SER A 196 7.57 28.54 -8.66
C SER A 196 6.21 28.97 -8.11
N MET A 197 5.77 28.36 -7.03
CA MET A 197 4.50 28.70 -6.39
C MET A 197 4.57 30.04 -5.65
N TYR A 198 3.50 30.84 -5.75
CA TYR A 198 3.36 32.13 -5.07
C TYR A 198 2.35 32.01 -3.90
N PRO A 199 2.43 32.88 -2.86
CA PRO A 199 1.47 32.88 -1.75
C PRO A 199 0.01 33.00 -2.18
N GLY A 200 -0.25 33.70 -3.29
CA GLY A 200 -1.59 33.81 -3.89
C GLY A 200 -2.10 32.47 -4.41
N ASP A 201 -1.24 31.67 -5.04
CA ASP A 201 -1.58 30.34 -5.53
C ASP A 201 -1.92 29.41 -4.35
N VAL A 202 -1.14 29.47 -3.27
CA VAL A 202 -1.42 28.71 -2.05
C VAL A 202 -2.84 28.97 -1.55
N LYS A 203 -3.24 30.26 -1.46
CA LYS A 203 -4.60 30.65 -1.04
C LYS A 203 -5.68 30.16 -2.01
N ILE A 204 -5.37 30.06 -3.31
CA ILE A 204 -6.28 29.47 -4.31
C ILE A 204 -6.45 27.97 -4.04
N TYR A 205 -5.36 27.23 -3.85
CA TYR A 205 -5.43 25.80 -3.51
C TYR A 205 -6.21 25.56 -2.22
N LEU A 206 -6.04 26.40 -1.19
CA LEU A 206 -6.79 26.30 0.07
C LEU A 206 -8.29 26.58 -0.07
N ALA A 207 -8.72 27.27 -1.13
CA ALA A 207 -10.10 27.60 -1.40
C ALA A 207 -10.72 26.75 -2.54
N ASP A 208 -9.91 25.94 -3.21
CA ASP A 208 -10.34 25.08 -4.32
C ASP A 208 -11.00 23.80 -3.79
N ASP A 209 -12.26 23.59 -4.17
CA ASP A 209 -13.09 22.43 -3.83
C ASP A 209 -12.99 21.31 -4.88
N SER A 210 -12.13 21.47 -5.89
CA SER A 210 -11.80 20.43 -6.85
C SER A 210 -10.95 19.32 -6.23
N VAL A 211 -10.78 18.22 -6.98
CA VAL A 211 -9.89 17.10 -6.61
C VAL A 211 -8.41 17.48 -6.48
N TYR A 212 -8.02 18.68 -6.95
CA TYR A 212 -6.65 19.18 -6.87
C TYR A 212 -6.46 20.20 -5.75
N GLY A 213 -7.55 20.65 -5.13
CA GLY A 213 -7.55 21.64 -4.06
C GLY A 213 -7.50 21.03 -2.66
N TYR A 214 -7.48 21.91 -1.67
CA TYR A 214 -7.43 21.60 -0.25
C TYR A 214 -8.58 22.24 0.55
N ALA A 215 -9.65 22.71 -0.10
CA ALA A 215 -10.77 23.35 0.60
C ALA A 215 -11.46 22.43 1.62
N ASP A 216 -11.49 21.13 1.35
CA ASP A 216 -12.03 20.13 2.28
C ASP A 216 -11.15 19.97 3.52
N LYS A 217 -9.83 19.97 3.35
CA LYS A 217 -8.83 19.80 4.41
C LYS A 217 -8.62 21.07 5.24
N SER A 218 -8.78 22.24 4.62
CA SER A 218 -8.68 23.54 5.28
C SER A 218 -9.94 23.94 6.07
N ALA A 219 -11.02 23.15 5.97
CA ALA A 219 -12.27 23.39 6.68
C ALA A 219 -12.10 23.30 8.20
N GLU A 220 -12.83 24.12 8.95
CA GLU A 220 -12.73 24.18 10.42
C GLU A 220 -13.04 22.83 11.08
N ASP A 221 -13.92 22.03 10.49
CA ASP A 221 -14.40 20.76 10.98
C ASP A 221 -13.60 19.54 10.46
N TYR A 222 -12.60 19.73 9.60
CA TYR A 222 -11.81 18.63 9.03
C TYR A 222 -11.13 17.78 10.13
N PHE A 223 -10.22 18.38 10.90
CA PHE A 223 -9.52 17.67 11.99
C PHE A 223 -10.46 17.18 13.09
N PRO A 224 -11.44 17.98 13.59
CA PRO A 224 -12.46 17.46 14.51
C PRO A 224 -13.23 16.26 13.95
N GLY A 225 -13.52 16.26 12.64
CA GLY A 225 -14.17 15.16 11.94
C GLY A 225 -13.32 13.89 11.92
N LEU A 226 -12.01 14.01 11.67
CA LEU A 226 -11.07 12.89 11.77
C LEU A 226 -11.03 12.30 13.18
N VAL A 227 -10.95 13.15 14.21
CA VAL A 227 -10.98 12.71 15.62
C VAL A 227 -12.29 11.99 15.95
N ALA A 228 -13.43 12.55 15.52
CA ALA A 228 -14.73 11.93 15.73
C ALA A 228 -14.85 10.56 15.04
N ARG A 229 -14.32 10.44 13.81
CA ARG A 229 -14.29 9.18 13.05
C ARG A 229 -13.40 8.13 13.71
N LEU A 230 -12.23 8.50 14.20
CA LEU A 230 -11.35 7.61 14.97
C LEU A 230 -12.04 7.08 16.23
N LYS A 231 -12.69 7.95 17.01
CA LYS A 231 -13.44 7.56 18.21
C LYS A 231 -14.66 6.69 17.91
N ALA A 232 -15.24 6.82 16.71
CA ALA A 232 -16.32 5.95 16.26
C ALA A 232 -15.83 4.54 15.88
N ILE A 233 -14.58 4.42 15.41
CA ILE A 233 -13.94 3.12 15.12
C ILE A 233 -13.60 2.39 16.43
N SER A 234 -12.95 3.08 17.37
CA SER A 234 -12.68 2.56 18.71
C SER A 234 -12.63 3.72 19.71
N GLU A 235 -13.39 3.60 20.80
CA GLU A 235 -13.55 4.68 21.78
C GLU A 235 -12.23 5.04 22.50
N THR A 236 -11.33 4.07 22.68
CA THR A 236 -10.09 4.26 23.47
C THR A 236 -8.83 3.66 22.86
N GLU A 237 -8.93 2.70 21.93
CA GLU A 237 -7.72 1.98 21.43
C GLU A 237 -6.94 2.78 20.39
N LEU A 238 -7.47 3.92 19.95
CA LEU A 238 -6.87 4.82 18.95
C LEU A 238 -6.48 6.18 19.53
N ASP A 239 -6.39 6.31 20.86
CA ASP A 239 -6.03 7.57 21.52
C ASP A 239 -4.68 8.13 21.06
N ASP A 240 -3.73 7.25 20.73
CA ASP A 240 -2.43 7.65 20.20
C ASP A 240 -2.52 8.27 18.80
N LEU A 241 -3.36 7.71 17.93
CA LEU A 241 -3.65 8.26 16.60
C LEU A 241 -4.50 9.53 16.68
N VAL A 242 -5.45 9.61 17.62
CA VAL A 242 -6.19 10.84 17.93
C VAL A 242 -5.22 11.96 18.31
N GLN A 243 -4.26 11.70 19.19
CA GLN A 243 -3.26 12.70 19.58
C GLN A 243 -2.40 13.14 18.38
N ILE A 244 -2.05 12.22 17.47
CA ILE A 244 -1.33 12.57 16.24
C ILE A 244 -2.15 13.54 15.38
N VAL A 245 -3.45 13.32 15.22
CA VAL A 245 -4.34 14.22 14.47
C VAL A 245 -4.48 15.58 15.16
N GLU A 246 -4.58 15.62 16.49
CA GLU A 246 -4.63 16.87 17.25
C GLU A 246 -3.32 17.68 17.12
N ASP A 247 -2.17 17.01 17.20
CA ASP A 247 -0.87 17.65 16.99
C ASP A 247 -0.70 18.12 15.54
N ALA A 248 -1.24 17.38 14.57
CA ALA A 248 -1.29 17.76 13.17
C ALA A 248 -2.11 19.05 12.94
N LYS A 249 -3.24 19.23 13.66
CA LYS A 249 -4.00 20.48 13.66
C LYS A 249 -3.18 21.66 14.20
N ALA A 250 -2.33 21.43 15.20
CA ALA A 250 -1.44 22.46 15.71
C ALA A 250 -0.37 22.87 14.67
N VAL A 251 0.13 21.92 13.86
CA VAL A 251 1.01 22.19 12.73
C VAL A 251 0.30 23.04 11.68
N GLU A 252 -0.92 22.66 11.28
CA GLU A 252 -1.73 23.43 10.32
C GLU A 252 -1.93 24.88 10.79
N THR A 253 -2.36 25.05 12.04
CA THR A 253 -2.63 26.37 12.64
C THR A 253 -1.38 27.24 12.57
N TYR A 254 -0.21 26.68 12.89
CA TYR A 254 1.07 27.39 12.79
C TYR A 254 1.43 27.75 11.35
N ALA A 255 1.36 26.80 10.42
CA ALA A 255 1.71 27.04 9.02
C ALA A 255 0.79 28.06 8.33
N LEU A 256 -0.52 27.99 8.60
CA LEU A 256 -1.47 28.99 8.14
C LEU A 256 -1.17 30.38 8.72
N SER A 257 -0.77 30.48 9.99
CA SER A 257 -0.38 31.77 10.57
C SER A 257 0.84 32.36 9.87
N GLU A 258 1.86 31.57 9.53
CA GLU A 258 3.03 32.04 8.77
C GLU A 258 2.64 32.53 7.37
N LEU A 259 1.71 31.84 6.70
CA LEU A 259 1.19 32.25 5.38
C LEU A 259 0.39 33.57 5.46
N TYR A 260 -0.55 33.69 6.39
CA TYR A 260 -1.46 34.84 6.46
C TYR A 260 -0.84 36.07 7.11
N GLU A 261 0.16 35.90 7.97
CA GLU A 261 0.99 36.99 8.51
C GLU A 261 2.15 37.38 7.57
N GLU A 262 2.20 36.78 6.39
CA GLU A 262 3.16 37.09 5.32
C GLU A 262 4.63 36.89 5.74
N ARG A 263 4.92 35.82 6.49
CA ARG A 263 6.26 35.49 7.01
C ARG A 263 7.13 34.77 5.98
N TYR A 264 7.31 35.40 4.83
CA TYR A 264 8.12 34.91 3.72
C TYR A 264 8.83 36.07 3.02
N THR A 265 9.89 35.74 2.28
CA THR A 265 10.68 36.72 1.51
C THR A 265 10.76 36.31 0.05
N TYR A 266 10.78 37.28 -0.86
CA TYR A 266 10.94 37.01 -2.29
C TYR A 266 12.41 37.12 -2.70
N ASP A 267 12.95 36.03 -3.26
CA ASP A 267 14.28 35.96 -3.85
C ASP A 267 14.19 36.31 -5.35
N ARG A 268 14.70 37.49 -5.70
CA ARG A 268 14.70 38.01 -7.08
C ARG A 268 15.67 37.27 -8.00
N GLU A 269 16.72 36.66 -7.46
CA GLU A 269 17.71 35.93 -8.27
C GLU A 269 17.16 34.57 -8.70
N LYS A 270 16.40 33.93 -7.81
CA LYS A 270 15.76 32.64 -8.07
C LYS A 270 14.34 32.74 -8.62
N ASP A 271 13.77 33.94 -8.65
CA ASP A 271 12.36 34.21 -8.99
C ASP A 271 11.39 33.30 -8.22
N ARG A 272 11.57 33.24 -6.89
CA ARG A 272 10.73 32.43 -5.99
C ARG A 272 10.61 33.04 -4.60
N PHE A 273 9.61 32.62 -3.84
CA PHE A 273 9.53 32.91 -2.42
C PHE A 273 10.31 31.88 -1.60
N ASP A 274 10.87 32.32 -0.47
CA ASP A 274 11.44 31.46 0.56
C ASP A 274 10.71 31.73 1.89
N LEU A 275 10.39 30.65 2.63
CA LEU A 275 9.78 30.73 3.95
C LEU A 275 10.79 31.21 4.99
N THR A 276 10.40 32.16 5.83
CA THR A 276 11.30 32.72 6.87
C THR A 276 11.76 31.65 7.86
N ASN A 277 10.87 30.71 8.20
CA ASN A 277 11.10 29.64 9.16
C ASN A 277 10.97 28.24 8.49
N SER A 278 11.48 28.09 7.26
CA SER A 278 11.30 26.84 6.47
C SER A 278 11.68 25.57 7.24
N GLU A 279 12.84 25.57 7.91
CA GLU A 279 13.32 24.42 8.68
C GLU A 279 12.40 24.09 9.87
N GLU A 280 11.89 25.11 10.57
CA GLU A 280 10.97 24.90 11.69
C GLU A 280 9.64 24.33 11.20
N LEU A 281 9.09 24.84 10.09
CA LEU A 281 7.86 24.34 9.48
C LEU A 281 8.01 22.86 9.09
N TYR A 282 9.10 22.51 8.41
CA TYR A 282 9.41 21.13 8.07
C TYR A 282 9.51 20.24 9.32
N ASN A 283 10.27 20.68 10.33
CA ASN A 283 10.49 19.89 11.54
C ASN A 283 9.20 19.67 12.35
N ARG A 284 8.30 20.67 12.41
CA ARG A 284 6.97 20.54 13.03
C ARG A 284 6.13 19.48 12.34
N TRP A 285 6.07 19.52 11.01
CA TRP A 285 5.39 18.50 10.22
C TRP A 285 6.03 17.11 10.42
N TYR A 286 7.35 17.01 10.26
CA TYR A 286 8.08 15.74 10.29
C TYR A 286 7.96 15.04 11.65
N ALA A 287 7.99 15.81 12.76
CA ALA A 287 7.82 15.27 14.11
C ALA A 287 6.46 14.59 14.33
N VAL A 288 5.40 15.06 13.68
CA VAL A 288 4.07 14.42 13.76
C VAL A 288 3.98 13.27 12.76
N TYR A 289 4.51 13.44 11.55
CA TYR A 289 4.53 12.41 10.50
C TYR A 289 5.29 11.14 10.94
N VAL A 290 6.45 11.28 11.58
CA VAL A 290 7.24 10.12 12.02
C VAL A 290 6.48 9.29 13.06
N ARG A 291 5.72 9.93 13.96
CA ARG A 291 4.87 9.23 14.94
C ARG A 291 3.73 8.47 14.25
N PHE A 292 3.15 9.03 13.20
CA PHE A 292 2.18 8.31 12.37
C PHE A 292 2.81 7.11 11.66
N SER A 293 4.02 7.26 11.12
CA SER A 293 4.77 6.16 10.52
C SER A 293 5.07 5.06 11.54
N GLU A 294 5.51 5.42 12.75
CA GLU A 294 5.71 4.48 13.86
C GLU A 294 4.40 3.82 14.31
N TRP A 295 3.29 4.54 14.27
CA TRP A 295 1.96 3.99 14.55
C TRP A 295 1.57 2.94 13.51
N LEU A 296 1.79 3.20 12.21
CA LEU A 296 1.54 2.22 11.14
C LEU A 296 2.40 0.97 11.29
N ALA A 297 3.64 1.12 11.77
CA ALA A 297 4.56 0.02 11.97
C ALA A 297 4.09 -0.99 13.03
N LYS A 298 3.17 -0.62 13.93
CA LYS A 298 2.56 -1.53 14.91
C LYS A 298 1.74 -2.65 14.26
N TRP A 299 1.34 -2.47 12.99
CA TRP A 299 0.49 -3.38 12.23
C TRP A 299 1.27 -4.27 11.25
N GLN A 300 2.59 -4.35 11.41
CA GLN A 300 3.46 -5.16 10.58
C GLN A 300 3.15 -6.67 10.70
N LEU A 301 3.11 -7.36 9.56
CA LEU A 301 2.93 -8.81 9.40
C LEU A 301 4.25 -9.59 9.26
#